data_AF-A0A9Q9EKF0-F1
#
_entry.id   AF-A0A9Q9EKF0-F1
#
_cell.length_a   1.000
_cell.length_b   1.000
_cell.length_c   1.000
_cell.angle_alpha   90.00
_cell.angle_beta   90.00
_cell.angle_gamma   90.00
#
_symmetry.space_group_name_H-M   'P 1'
#
loop_
_entity.id
_entity.type
_entity.pdbx_description
1 polymer ?
#
loop_
_entity_poly.entity_id
_entity_poly.type
_entity_poly.pdbx_seq_one_letter_code
_entity_poly.pdbx_strand_id
1 'polypeptide(L)'
;MSTSLLAQSLRPSLISSDTAQYVCKTCRRNAASYRRTRKMLRVKQDPSFAPSTTETSEHIIFNPPPSAPNVYHTPSKFLPQSDPRWKLHAEAAAAAATGTPEKSSSVLATIAAQRAASQPKAENLKPIRPMYEKKYHLTQDDIEEIRRLRQEDPRHWSRLRLAEKFQCSQFFVSLCVTAPEVAKEKEEELNAVKERWGRRKRDAREARVERKRLWGQDA
;
A
#
# COMPACT_ATOMS: atom_id res chain seq x y z
N MET A 1 -24.43 27.63 -39.63
CA MET A 1 -23.48 28.58 -40.25
C MET A 1 -22.11 28.38 -39.62
N SER A 2 -21.19 27.88 -40.44
CA SER A 2 -19.72 27.78 -40.35
C SER A 2 -18.95 27.70 -39.03
N THR A 3 -18.22 26.60 -38.90
CA THR A 3 -17.07 26.31 -38.03
C THR A 3 -15.87 27.23 -38.30
N SER A 4 -15.08 27.59 -37.28
CA SER A 4 -13.70 28.06 -37.47
C SER A 4 -12.74 27.23 -36.61
N LEU A 5 -12.13 26.24 -37.25
CA LEU A 5 -10.99 25.48 -36.74
C LEU A 5 -9.74 26.34 -36.97
N LEU A 6 -9.06 26.70 -35.89
CA LEU A 6 -7.76 27.37 -35.96
C LEU A 6 -6.77 26.49 -36.73
N ALA A 7 -6.25 27.04 -37.82
CA ALA A 7 -5.36 26.37 -38.76
C ALA A 7 -4.08 25.89 -38.07
N GLN A 8 -3.80 24.59 -38.20
CA GLN A 8 -2.47 24.06 -37.97
C GLN A 8 -1.53 24.72 -38.98
N SER A 9 -0.58 25.52 -38.51
CA SER A 9 0.48 26.05 -39.35
C SER A 9 1.33 24.88 -39.87
N LEU A 10 1.00 24.39 -41.06
CA LEU A 10 1.85 23.51 -41.84
C LEU A 10 3.13 24.31 -42.15
N ARG A 11 4.24 23.90 -41.54
CA ARG A 11 5.55 24.43 -41.90
C ARG A 11 5.79 24.16 -43.39
N PRO A 12 6.27 25.14 -44.17
CA PRO A 12 6.54 24.92 -45.58
C PRO A 12 7.57 23.81 -45.73
N SER A 13 7.19 22.75 -46.43
CA SER A 13 8.12 21.77 -46.97
C SER A 13 8.98 22.49 -48.00
N LEU A 14 10.28 22.64 -47.71
CA LEU A 14 11.27 23.05 -48.69
C LEU A 14 11.39 21.95 -49.75
N ILE A 15 10.53 22.00 -50.76
CA ILE A 15 10.75 21.29 -52.03
C ILE A 15 11.57 22.27 -52.86
N SER A 16 12.89 22.19 -52.72
CA SER A 16 13.82 22.85 -53.61
C SER A 16 13.87 22.04 -54.90
N SER A 17 13.36 22.61 -56.00
CA SER A 17 13.48 22.04 -57.35
C SER A 17 14.88 22.31 -57.89
N ASP A 18 15.88 21.63 -57.35
CA ASP A 18 17.26 21.75 -57.83
C ASP A 18 17.94 20.37 -57.89
N THR A 19 18.27 19.95 -59.11
CA THR A 19 18.84 18.64 -59.44
C THR A 19 20.34 18.62 -59.14
N ALA A 20 20.69 18.59 -57.85
CA ALA A 20 21.93 18.02 -57.28
C ALA A 20 22.10 18.46 -55.81
N GLN A 21 21.04 18.40 -54.99
CA GLN A 21 21.22 18.61 -53.57
C GLN A 21 21.65 17.30 -52.92
N TYR A 22 22.94 17.21 -52.58
CA TYR A 22 23.46 16.20 -51.67
C TYR A 22 22.64 16.27 -50.37
N VAL A 23 21.61 15.42 -50.26
CA VAL A 23 20.86 15.27 -49.01
C VAL A 23 21.81 14.58 -48.05
N CYS A 24 22.49 15.39 -47.24
CA CYS A 24 23.39 14.95 -46.20
C CYS A 24 22.68 13.89 -45.35
N LYS A 25 23.01 12.60 -45.57
CA LYS A 25 22.36 11.48 -44.88
C LYS A 25 22.67 11.49 -43.38
N THR A 26 23.72 12.19 -42.95
CA THR A 26 24.05 12.50 -41.55
C THR A 26 23.20 13.64 -40.96
N CYS A 27 22.54 14.47 -41.78
CA CYS A 27 21.53 15.45 -41.34
C CYS A 27 20.13 14.84 -41.12
N ARG A 28 19.98 13.51 -41.16
CA ARG A 28 18.75 12.86 -40.69
C ARG A 28 18.59 13.17 -39.21
N ARG A 29 17.44 13.74 -38.83
CA ARG A 29 17.09 14.06 -37.44
C ARG A 29 16.94 12.78 -36.63
N ASN A 30 18.04 12.21 -36.20
CA ASN A 30 18.09 11.05 -35.30
C ASN A 30 17.98 11.53 -33.85
N ALA A 31 17.37 10.70 -32.99
CA ALA A 31 17.24 10.95 -31.55
C ALA A 31 18.59 10.87 -30.80
N ALA A 32 19.70 10.68 -31.52
CA ALA A 32 21.02 10.37 -30.98
C ALA A 32 21.65 11.49 -30.14
N SER A 33 21.17 12.73 -30.23
CA SER A 33 21.73 13.80 -29.40
C SER A 33 21.08 13.87 -28.02
N TYR A 34 21.92 13.92 -26.99
CA TYR A 34 21.53 14.06 -25.58
C TYR A 34 20.49 15.17 -25.34
N ARG A 35 20.60 16.30 -26.05
CA ARG A 35 19.64 17.41 -25.93
C ARG A 35 18.23 17.03 -26.38
N ARG A 36 18.09 16.19 -27.41
CA ARG A 36 16.79 15.74 -27.92
C ARG A 36 16.16 14.74 -26.95
N THR A 37 16.92 13.77 -26.47
CA THR A 37 16.44 12.81 -25.46
C THR A 37 16.04 13.50 -24.17
N ARG A 38 16.85 14.43 -23.65
CA ARG A 38 16.51 15.23 -22.46
C ARG A 38 15.24 16.06 -22.64
N LYS A 39 15.02 16.64 -23.83
CA LYS A 39 13.80 17.39 -24.12
C LYS A 39 12.58 16.48 -24.21
N MET A 40 12.71 15.31 -24.82
CA MET A 40 11.62 14.33 -24.94
C MET A 40 11.24 13.72 -23.60
N LEU A 41 12.20 13.47 -22.71
CA LEU A 41 11.99 12.91 -21.37
C LEU A 41 11.76 13.97 -20.29
N ARG A 42 11.52 15.24 -20.67
CA ARG A 42 11.33 16.32 -19.70
C ARG A 42 9.98 16.18 -19.00
N VAL A 43 10.01 15.91 -17.70
CA VAL A 43 8.85 15.99 -16.81
C VAL A 43 8.68 17.44 -16.32
N LYS A 44 7.45 17.95 -16.29
CA LYS A 44 7.14 19.28 -15.73
C LYS A 44 7.12 19.19 -14.20
N GLN A 45 7.51 20.28 -13.53
CA GLN A 45 7.33 20.39 -12.09
C GLN A 45 5.85 20.49 -11.71
N ASP A 46 5.55 20.20 -10.46
CA ASP A 46 4.20 20.36 -9.90
C ASP A 46 3.79 21.85 -9.92
N PRO A 47 2.50 22.18 -10.20
CA PRO A 47 2.02 23.55 -10.26
C PRO A 47 2.27 24.37 -8.99
N SER A 48 2.36 23.74 -7.82
CA SER A 48 2.70 24.43 -6.56
C SER A 48 4.08 25.10 -6.56
N PHE A 49 4.99 24.68 -7.44
CA PHE A 49 6.33 25.28 -7.62
C PHE A 49 6.39 26.24 -8.81
N ALA A 50 5.27 26.48 -9.50
CA ALA A 50 5.22 27.53 -10.51
C ALA A 50 5.36 28.90 -9.83
N PRO A 51 6.04 29.89 -10.45
CA PRO A 51 6.15 31.22 -9.87
C PRO A 51 4.74 31.80 -9.66
N SER A 52 4.48 32.29 -8.44
CA SER A 52 3.21 32.90 -8.07
C SER A 52 3.01 34.20 -8.84
N THR A 53 1.96 34.30 -9.65
CA THR A 53 1.61 35.53 -10.36
C THR A 53 0.91 36.55 -9.45
N THR A 54 0.32 36.09 -8.35
CA THR A 54 -0.62 36.86 -7.52
C THR A 54 -0.05 37.34 -6.19
N GLU A 55 0.99 36.68 -5.67
CA GLU A 55 1.54 36.98 -4.35
C GLU A 55 2.73 37.95 -4.48
N THR A 56 2.69 39.02 -3.69
CA THR A 56 3.68 40.10 -3.70
C THR A 56 4.76 39.95 -2.63
N SER A 57 4.55 39.07 -1.65
CA SER A 57 5.45 38.83 -0.52
C SER A 57 5.85 37.35 -0.40
N GLU A 58 7.02 37.12 0.19
CA GLU A 58 7.48 35.78 0.54
C GLU A 58 6.56 35.11 1.57
N HIS A 59 6.20 33.85 1.36
CA HIS A 59 5.36 33.08 2.26
C HIS A 59 5.72 31.59 2.16
N ILE A 60 5.30 30.79 3.15
CA ILE A 60 5.55 29.35 3.19
C ILE A 60 4.33 28.61 2.64
N ILE A 61 4.53 27.88 1.54
CA ILE A 61 3.50 27.03 0.94
C ILE A 61 3.53 25.66 1.60
N PHE A 62 2.37 25.15 1.98
CA PHE A 62 2.23 23.77 2.38
C PHE A 62 1.82 22.88 1.20
N ASN A 63 2.69 21.95 0.82
CA ASN A 63 2.51 21.03 -0.31
C ASN A 63 2.74 19.57 0.12
N PRO A 64 1.71 18.84 0.59
CA PRO A 64 1.87 17.43 0.92
C PRO A 64 2.10 16.63 -0.37
N PRO A 65 3.19 15.86 -0.46
CA PRO A 65 3.44 15.06 -1.64
C PRO A 65 2.40 13.92 -1.74
N PRO A 66 1.98 13.54 -2.96
CA PRO A 66 1.11 12.38 -3.20
C PRO A 66 1.92 11.07 -3.15
N SER A 67 2.69 10.87 -2.09
CA SER A 67 3.55 9.71 -1.88
C SER A 67 3.30 9.07 -0.51
N ALA A 68 3.70 7.80 -0.37
CA ALA A 68 3.64 7.12 0.91
C ALA A 68 4.59 7.79 1.93
N PRO A 69 4.18 7.95 3.20
CA PRO A 69 5.05 8.51 4.22
C PRO A 69 6.22 7.57 4.56
N ASN A 70 7.37 8.16 4.87
CA ASN A 70 8.51 7.45 5.45
C ASN A 70 8.26 7.06 6.91
N VAL A 71 8.96 6.04 7.41
CA VAL A 71 8.94 5.51 8.79
C VAL A 71 9.21 6.61 9.84
N TYR A 72 10.05 7.60 9.52
CA TYR A 72 10.35 8.71 10.42
C TYR A 72 9.16 9.68 10.63
N HIS A 73 8.15 9.65 9.76
CA HIS A 73 6.88 10.35 10.01
C HIS A 73 6.02 9.55 10.98
N THR A 74 6.42 9.62 12.25
CA THR A 74 5.79 8.91 13.36
C THR A 74 4.37 9.45 13.61
N PRO A 75 3.33 8.59 13.57
CA PRO A 75 1.97 9.01 13.92
C PRO A 75 1.90 9.37 15.41
N SER A 76 1.00 10.29 15.78
CA SER A 76 0.88 10.79 17.16
C SER A 76 0.79 9.67 18.18
N LYS A 77 0.05 8.59 17.90
CA LYS A 77 -0.10 7.41 18.79
C LYS A 77 1.23 6.76 19.22
N PHE A 78 2.31 6.92 18.46
CA PHE A 78 3.63 6.38 18.77
C PHE A 78 4.58 7.41 19.40
N LEU A 79 4.14 8.66 19.56
CA LEU A 79 4.91 9.68 20.28
C LEU A 79 4.72 9.53 21.79
N PRO A 80 5.75 9.81 22.60
CA PRO A 80 5.60 9.90 24.04
C PRO A 80 4.73 11.11 24.41
N GLN A 81 4.02 11.02 25.54
CA GLN A 81 3.07 12.06 25.97
C GLN A 81 3.73 13.43 26.24
N SER A 82 5.03 13.44 26.56
CA SER A 82 5.81 14.67 26.76
C SER A 82 6.18 15.40 25.47
N ASP A 83 6.00 14.78 24.30
CA ASP A 83 6.41 15.36 23.02
C ASP A 83 5.46 16.49 22.60
N PRO A 84 5.95 17.73 22.38
CA PRO A 84 5.12 18.87 21.99
C PRO A 84 4.44 18.67 20.62
N ARG A 85 4.97 17.80 19.76
CA ARG A 85 4.39 17.49 18.45
C ARG A 85 2.99 16.90 18.55
N TRP A 86 2.64 16.30 19.69
CA TRP A 86 1.27 15.83 19.93
C TRP A 86 0.24 16.96 19.81
N LYS A 87 0.54 18.12 20.43
CA LYS A 87 -0.34 19.31 20.40
C LYS A 87 -0.42 19.87 18.98
N LEU A 88 0.72 20.01 18.31
CA LEU A 88 0.79 20.50 16.95
C LEU A 88 -0.03 19.64 15.98
N HIS A 89 0.01 18.32 16.10
CA HIS A 89 -0.81 17.40 15.28
C HIS A 89 -2.31 17.48 15.61
N ALA A 90 -2.69 17.78 16.85
CA ALA A 90 -4.09 17.96 17.23
C ALA A 90 -4.66 19.28 16.67
N GLU A 91 -3.92 20.37 16.83
CA GLU A 91 -4.24 21.69 16.26
C GLU A 91 -4.35 21.63 14.73
N ALA A 92 -3.43 20.88 14.11
CA ALA A 92 -3.47 20.56 12.69
C ALA A 92 -4.80 19.93 12.24
N ALA A 93 -5.17 18.83 12.90
CA ALA A 93 -6.36 18.08 12.54
C ALA A 93 -7.63 18.91 12.75
N ALA A 94 -7.66 19.74 13.80
CA ALA A 94 -8.75 20.67 14.06
C ALA A 94 -8.88 21.74 12.96
N ALA A 95 -7.77 22.35 12.53
CA ALA A 95 -7.74 23.34 11.45
C ALA A 95 -8.19 22.76 10.09
N ALA A 96 -7.92 21.47 9.83
CA ALA A 96 -8.45 20.78 8.66
C ALA A 96 -9.97 20.67 8.64
N ALA A 97 -10.54 20.34 9.80
CA ALA A 97 -11.95 20.01 9.92
C ALA A 97 -12.84 21.25 9.75
N THR A 98 -12.36 22.43 10.11
CA THR A 98 -13.10 23.69 10.04
C THR A 98 -13.00 24.40 8.69
N GLY A 99 -12.20 23.89 7.73
CA GLY A 99 -12.15 24.38 6.34
C GLY A 99 -11.78 25.85 6.16
N THR A 100 -11.41 26.54 7.25
CA THR A 100 -11.16 27.98 7.30
C THR A 100 -9.70 28.20 7.66
N PRO A 101 -8.87 28.67 6.71
CA PRO A 101 -7.51 29.07 7.03
C PRO A 101 -7.57 30.44 7.71
N GLU A 102 -7.99 30.47 8.97
CA GLU A 102 -7.78 31.64 9.82
C GLU A 102 -6.27 31.77 10.09
N LYS A 103 -5.77 32.99 9.87
CA LYS A 103 -4.38 33.33 9.60
C LYS A 103 -3.49 33.19 10.83
N SER A 104 -3.16 31.97 11.28
CA SER A 104 -2.04 31.73 12.21
C SER A 104 -1.68 30.24 12.41
N SER A 105 -2.05 29.34 11.50
CA SER A 105 -1.69 27.93 11.65
C SER A 105 -0.21 27.68 11.28
N SER A 106 0.57 27.14 12.21
CA SER A 106 1.94 26.67 11.93
C SER A 106 1.97 25.72 10.73
N VAL A 107 3.08 25.67 9.98
CA VAL A 107 3.21 24.82 8.76
C VAL A 107 2.92 23.34 9.07
N LEU A 108 3.30 22.87 10.27
CA LEU A 108 2.99 21.53 10.76
C LEU A 108 1.48 21.31 10.98
N ALA A 109 0.75 22.36 11.34
CA ALA A 109 -0.70 22.33 11.50
C ALA A 109 -1.40 22.14 10.14
N THR A 110 -0.96 22.85 9.11
CA THR A 110 -1.49 22.62 7.76
C THR A 110 -1.10 21.22 7.25
N ILE A 111 0.08 20.71 7.62
CA ILE A 111 0.56 19.36 7.25
C ILE A 111 -0.36 18.24 7.71
N ALA A 112 -0.67 18.20 9.01
CA ALA A 112 -1.56 17.16 9.50
C ALA A 112 -3.02 17.39 9.07
N ALA A 113 -3.42 18.63 8.77
CA ALA A 113 -4.74 18.93 8.22
C ALA A 113 -5.03 18.23 6.88
N GLN A 114 -4.20 18.45 5.85
CA GLN A 114 -4.47 17.84 4.54
C GLN A 114 -4.22 16.33 4.53
N ARG A 115 -3.35 15.81 5.44
CA ARG A 115 -3.26 14.36 5.66
C ARG A 115 -4.56 13.80 6.24
N ALA A 116 -5.14 14.46 7.24
CA ALA A 116 -6.42 14.04 7.80
C ALA A 116 -7.56 14.13 6.78
N ALA A 117 -7.55 15.16 5.91
CA ALA A 117 -8.56 15.34 4.87
C ALA A 117 -8.44 14.34 3.70
N SER A 118 -7.22 13.91 3.35
CA SER A 118 -6.96 12.96 2.25
C SER A 118 -7.12 11.50 2.65
N GLN A 119 -6.98 11.16 3.93
CA GLN A 119 -7.15 9.79 4.40
C GLN A 119 -8.63 9.47 4.63
N PRO A 120 -9.15 8.36 4.06
CA PRO A 120 -10.50 7.91 4.38
C PRO A 120 -10.61 7.61 5.87
N LYS A 121 -11.65 8.14 6.52
CA LYS A 121 -11.96 7.80 7.92
C LYS A 121 -12.07 6.27 8.06
N ALA A 122 -11.56 5.73 9.16
CA ALA A 122 -11.53 4.28 9.40
C ALA A 122 -12.92 3.62 9.27
N GLU A 123 -13.99 4.33 9.65
CA GLU A 123 -15.39 3.90 9.52
C GLU A 123 -15.83 3.68 8.06
N ASN A 124 -15.22 4.40 7.12
CA ASN A 124 -15.54 4.29 5.69
C ASN A 124 -14.74 3.16 5.00
N LEU A 125 -13.76 2.57 5.69
CA LEU A 125 -12.95 1.48 5.14
C LEU A 125 -13.68 0.15 5.30
N LYS A 126 -13.80 -0.60 4.20
CA LYS A 126 -14.33 -1.96 4.25
C LYS A 126 -13.37 -2.86 5.05
N PRO A 127 -13.85 -3.58 6.08
CA PRO A 127 -13.00 -4.44 6.86
C PRO A 127 -12.53 -5.64 6.01
N ILE A 128 -11.22 -5.90 5.98
CA ILE A 128 -10.63 -7.03 5.22
C ILE A 128 -11.10 -8.37 5.76
N ARG A 129 -11.35 -8.44 7.07
CA ARG A 129 -11.89 -9.60 7.78
C ARG A 129 -13.11 -9.17 8.58
N PRO A 130 -14.13 -10.02 8.75
CA PRO A 130 -15.25 -9.71 9.63
C PRO A 130 -14.73 -9.42 11.04
N MET A 131 -15.35 -8.44 11.72
CA MET A 131 -15.04 -8.15 13.11
C MET A 131 -15.43 -9.36 13.97
N TYR A 132 -14.48 -9.83 14.78
CA TYR A 132 -14.66 -11.00 15.63
C TYR A 132 -14.48 -10.59 17.10
N GLU A 133 -15.50 -10.85 17.92
CA GLU A 133 -15.46 -10.67 19.37
C GLU A 133 -14.81 -11.88 20.03
N LYS A 134 -13.80 -11.61 20.87
CA LYS A 134 -13.09 -12.67 21.61
C LYS A 134 -13.95 -13.14 22.77
N LYS A 135 -14.31 -14.42 22.79
CA LYS A 135 -15.06 -15.06 23.88
C LYS A 135 -14.12 -15.81 24.82
N TYR A 136 -14.29 -15.59 26.12
CA TYR A 136 -13.49 -16.20 27.20
C TYR A 136 -14.41 -16.94 28.19
N HIS A 137 -15.22 -17.85 27.67
CA HIS A 137 -16.25 -18.57 28.44
C HIS A 137 -15.81 -19.95 28.94
N LEU A 138 -14.65 -20.46 28.51
CA LEU A 138 -14.17 -21.79 28.88
C LEU A 138 -13.50 -21.78 30.25
N THR A 139 -13.84 -22.78 31.05
CA THR A 139 -13.25 -23.03 32.37
C THR A 139 -12.07 -24.00 32.28
N GLN A 140 -11.36 -24.19 33.39
CA GLN A 140 -10.24 -25.14 33.46
C GLN A 140 -10.71 -26.58 33.21
N ASP A 141 -11.88 -26.94 33.73
CA ASP A 141 -12.48 -28.27 33.56
C ASP A 141 -12.78 -28.56 32.08
N ASP A 142 -13.28 -27.56 31.34
CA ASP A 142 -13.51 -27.68 29.90
C ASP A 142 -12.20 -27.93 29.13
N ILE A 143 -11.12 -27.29 29.56
CA ILE A 143 -9.80 -27.45 28.93
C ILE A 143 -9.28 -28.87 29.17
N GLU A 144 -9.45 -29.40 30.38
CA GLU A 144 -9.05 -30.77 30.72
C GLU A 144 -9.85 -31.80 29.93
N GLU A 145 -11.15 -31.59 29.77
CA GLU A 145 -12.00 -32.43 28.93
C GLU A 145 -11.58 -32.35 27.45
N ILE A 146 -11.23 -31.17 26.93
CA ILE A 146 -10.64 -31.01 25.59
C ILE A 146 -9.36 -31.85 25.47
N ARG A 147 -8.51 -31.85 26.51
CA ARG A 147 -7.27 -32.62 26.49
C ARG A 147 -7.55 -34.11 26.44
N ARG A 148 -8.43 -34.56 27.34
CA ARG A 148 -8.83 -35.96 27.48
C ARG A 148 -9.39 -36.50 26.18
N LEU A 149 -10.43 -35.87 25.62
CA LEU A 149 -11.08 -36.33 24.39
C LEU A 149 -10.11 -36.41 23.21
N ARG A 150 -9.15 -35.48 23.14
CA ARG A 150 -8.15 -35.46 22.06
C ARG A 150 -7.04 -36.49 22.25
N GLN A 151 -6.73 -36.88 23.48
CA GLN A 151 -5.78 -37.97 23.78
C GLN A 151 -6.42 -39.34 23.55
N GLU A 152 -7.71 -39.49 23.86
CA GLU A 152 -8.46 -40.73 23.65
C GLU A 152 -8.55 -41.07 22.16
N ASP A 153 -9.16 -40.20 21.34
CA ASP A 153 -9.36 -40.46 19.91
C ASP A 153 -9.08 -39.21 19.05
N PRO A 154 -7.81 -38.95 18.69
CA PRO A 154 -7.43 -37.77 17.89
C PRO A 154 -8.13 -37.68 16.52
N ARG A 155 -8.51 -38.82 15.94
CA ARG A 155 -9.18 -38.92 14.62
C ARG A 155 -10.66 -38.56 14.69
N HIS A 156 -11.36 -38.98 15.75
CA HIS A 156 -12.77 -38.67 15.96
C HIS A 156 -12.96 -37.27 16.54
N TRP A 157 -12.18 -36.92 17.57
CA TRP A 157 -12.15 -35.62 18.23
C TRP A 157 -11.18 -34.67 17.53
N SER A 158 -11.52 -34.36 16.27
CA SER A 158 -10.80 -33.39 15.47
C SER A 158 -10.90 -31.98 16.07
N ARG A 159 -9.98 -31.09 15.67
CA ARG A 159 -9.97 -29.68 16.15
C ARG A 159 -11.29 -28.97 15.84
N LEU A 160 -11.88 -29.28 14.70
CA LEU A 160 -13.15 -28.72 14.25
C LEU A 160 -14.29 -29.16 15.16
N ARG A 161 -14.37 -30.46 15.48
CA ARG A 161 -15.43 -31.00 16.32
C ARG A 161 -15.35 -30.52 17.78
N LEU A 162 -14.14 -30.43 18.32
CA LEU A 162 -13.93 -29.86 19.66
C LEU A 162 -14.27 -28.37 19.70
N ALA A 163 -13.90 -27.62 18.67
CA ALA A 163 -14.26 -26.21 18.53
C ALA A 163 -15.78 -25.99 18.48
N GLU A 164 -16.52 -26.87 17.80
CA GLU A 164 -17.99 -26.84 17.77
C GLU A 164 -18.60 -27.22 19.14
N LYS A 165 -18.10 -28.29 19.77
CA LYS A 165 -18.60 -28.75 21.08
C LYS A 165 -18.44 -27.69 22.17
N PHE A 166 -17.28 -27.03 22.22
CA PHE A 166 -16.95 -26.03 23.24
C PHE A 166 -17.17 -24.58 22.76
N GLN A 167 -17.74 -24.39 21.57
CA GLN A 167 -17.99 -23.09 20.94
C GLN A 167 -16.77 -22.15 20.96
N CYS A 168 -15.58 -22.70 20.69
CA CYS A 168 -14.31 -21.99 20.74
C CYS A 168 -13.58 -22.03 19.40
N SER A 169 -12.45 -21.32 19.28
CA SER A 169 -11.69 -21.31 18.02
C SER A 169 -10.92 -22.62 17.81
N GLN A 170 -10.89 -23.13 16.58
CA GLN A 170 -10.02 -24.27 16.22
C GLN A 170 -8.54 -24.00 16.50
N PHE A 171 -8.14 -22.73 16.53
CA PHE A 171 -6.79 -22.33 16.92
C PHE A 171 -6.58 -22.50 18.43
N PHE A 172 -7.56 -22.14 19.25
CA PHE A 172 -7.52 -22.33 20.70
C PHE A 172 -7.36 -23.81 21.09
N VAL A 173 -8.13 -24.70 20.45
CA VAL A 173 -7.98 -26.16 20.67
C VAL A 173 -6.55 -26.64 20.35
N SER A 174 -5.93 -26.08 19.31
CA SER A 174 -4.54 -26.40 18.93
C SER A 174 -3.51 -25.93 19.95
N LEU A 175 -3.83 -24.87 20.70
CA LEU A 175 -2.99 -24.35 21.77
C LEU A 175 -3.12 -25.24 23.02
N CYS A 176 -4.32 -25.76 23.30
CA CYS A 176 -4.58 -26.61 24.46
C CYS A 176 -3.90 -27.98 24.34
N VAL A 177 -4.05 -28.66 23.19
CA VAL A 177 -3.48 -30.01 22.94
C VAL A 177 -3.10 -30.23 21.48
N THR A 178 -1.90 -30.82 21.31
CA THR A 178 -1.37 -31.30 20.04
C THR A 178 -1.57 -32.81 19.90
N ALA A 179 -1.78 -33.28 18.66
CA ALA A 179 -1.84 -34.71 18.34
C ALA A 179 -0.71 -35.02 17.32
N PRO A 180 0.48 -35.44 17.78
CA PRO A 180 1.67 -35.53 16.93
C PRO A 180 1.58 -36.64 15.88
N GLU A 181 0.96 -37.78 16.19
CA GLU A 181 0.82 -38.90 15.26
C GLU A 181 -0.02 -38.51 14.03
N VAL A 182 -1.21 -37.96 14.27
CA VAL A 182 -2.07 -37.43 13.20
C VAL A 182 -1.40 -36.29 12.43
N ALA A 183 -0.58 -35.47 13.11
CA ALA A 183 0.16 -34.41 12.42
C ALA A 183 1.19 -34.97 11.43
N LYS A 184 1.93 -36.03 11.81
CA LYS A 184 2.89 -36.71 10.93
C LYS A 184 2.19 -37.36 9.74
N GLU A 185 1.11 -38.12 9.97
CA GLU A 185 0.31 -38.73 8.90
C GLU A 185 -0.15 -37.66 7.88
N LYS A 186 -0.64 -36.51 8.37
CA LYS A 186 -1.07 -35.41 7.51
C LYS A 186 0.08 -34.74 6.77
N GLU A 187 1.27 -34.67 7.37
CA GLU A 187 2.47 -34.17 6.70
C GLU A 187 2.92 -35.09 5.56
N GLU A 188 2.89 -36.40 5.77
CA GLU A 188 3.17 -37.42 4.75
C GLU A 188 2.17 -37.33 3.58
N GLU A 189 0.87 -37.23 3.87
CA GLU A 189 -0.17 -37.00 2.86
C GLU A 189 0.11 -35.73 2.03
N LEU A 190 0.48 -34.62 2.69
CA LEU A 190 0.82 -33.38 2.01
C LEU A 190 2.08 -33.51 1.17
N ASN A 191 3.08 -34.27 1.62
CA ASN A 191 4.31 -34.53 0.86
C ASN A 191 4.03 -35.35 -0.39
N ALA A 192 3.22 -36.42 -0.30
CA ALA A 192 2.75 -37.16 -1.46
C ALA A 192 1.94 -36.29 -2.45
N VAL A 193 1.19 -35.30 -1.96
CA VAL A 193 0.54 -34.30 -2.83
C VAL A 193 1.55 -33.35 -3.49
N LYS A 194 2.60 -32.93 -2.79
CA LYS A 194 3.66 -32.06 -3.32
C LYS A 194 4.52 -32.77 -4.37
N GLU A 195 4.83 -34.04 -4.17
CA GLU A 195 5.57 -34.87 -5.14
C GLU A 195 4.84 -34.95 -6.48
N ARG A 196 3.51 -35.04 -6.44
CA ARG A 196 2.64 -35.03 -7.63
C ARG A 196 2.59 -33.68 -8.36
N TRP A 197 3.20 -32.62 -7.83
CA TRP A 197 3.22 -31.33 -8.53
C TRP A 197 4.21 -31.36 -9.70
N GLY A 198 3.71 -31.07 -10.90
CA GLY A 198 4.54 -30.78 -12.07
C GLY A 198 5.35 -29.48 -11.91
N ARG A 199 6.39 -29.32 -12.74
CA ARG A 199 7.36 -28.21 -12.71
C ARG A 199 6.72 -26.83 -12.52
N ARG A 200 5.79 -26.44 -13.41
CA ARG A 200 5.15 -25.10 -13.38
C ARG A 200 4.46 -24.80 -12.04
N LYS A 201 3.84 -25.80 -11.42
CA LYS A 201 3.15 -25.63 -10.13
C LYS A 201 4.14 -25.47 -8.99
N ARG A 202 5.24 -26.24 -9.02
CA ARG A 202 6.32 -26.15 -8.03
C ARG A 202 6.97 -24.76 -8.07
N ASP A 203 7.41 -24.31 -9.25
CA ASP A 203 8.03 -23.00 -9.46
C ASP A 203 7.10 -21.86 -8.98
N ALA A 204 5.79 -21.95 -9.29
CA ALA A 204 4.81 -20.97 -8.84
C ALA A 204 4.61 -20.94 -7.31
N ARG A 205 4.76 -22.10 -6.64
CA ARG A 205 4.65 -22.21 -5.17
C ARG A 205 5.89 -21.66 -4.49
N GLU A 206 7.07 -21.97 -5.01
CA GLU A 206 8.35 -21.41 -4.54
C GLU A 206 8.36 -19.88 -4.69
N ALA A 207 7.98 -19.35 -5.85
CA ALA A 207 7.86 -17.90 -6.05
C ALA A 207 6.86 -17.23 -5.09
N ARG A 208 5.77 -17.93 -4.72
CA ARG A 208 4.83 -17.43 -3.70
C ARG A 208 5.45 -17.40 -2.31
N VAL A 209 6.26 -18.41 -1.95
CA VAL A 209 6.98 -18.44 -0.67
C VAL A 209 7.98 -17.30 -0.62
N GLU A 210 8.75 -17.06 -1.68
CA GLU A 210 9.68 -15.94 -1.75
C GLU A 210 8.98 -14.59 -1.63
N ARG A 211 7.86 -14.39 -2.36
CA ARG A 211 7.07 -13.15 -2.20
C ARG A 211 6.59 -12.95 -0.75
N LYS A 212 6.17 -14.03 -0.08
CA LYS A 212 5.74 -13.95 1.32
C LYS A 212 6.92 -13.64 2.25
N ARG A 213 8.09 -14.21 1.98
CA ARG A 213 9.33 -13.97 2.73
C ARG A 213 9.76 -12.50 2.61
N LEU A 214 9.70 -11.94 1.40
CA LEU A 214 10.09 -10.56 1.10
C LEU A 214 9.09 -9.52 1.61
N TRP A 215 7.80 -9.85 1.76
CA TRP A 215 6.78 -8.87 2.14
C TRP A 215 7.05 -8.16 3.48
N GLY A 216 7.71 -8.83 4.44
CA GLY A 216 8.04 -8.23 5.74
C GLY A 216 9.42 -7.57 5.81
N GLN A 217 10.16 -7.55 4.70
CA GLN A 217 11.46 -6.89 4.61
C GLN A 217 11.22 -5.53 3.95
N ASP A 218 11.30 -4.45 4.72
CA ASP A 218 11.27 -3.10 4.15
C ASP A 218 12.44 -2.99 3.17
N ALA A 219 12.14 -2.95 1.87
CA ALA A 219 13.09 -2.73 0.78
C ALA A 219 12.91 -1.33 0.22
#